data_AF-M3DWD3-F1
#
_entry.id   AF-M3DWD3-F1
#
_cell.length_a   1.000
_cell.length_b   1.000
_cell.length_c   1.000
_cell.angle_alpha   90.00
_cell.angle_beta   90.00
_cell.angle_gamma   90.00
#
_symmetry.space_group_name_H-M   'P 1'
#
loop_
_entity.id
_entity.type
_entity.pdbx_description
1 polymer ?
#
loop_
_entity_poly.entity_id
_entity_poly.type
_entity_poly.pdbx_seq_one_letter_code
_entity_poly.pdbx_strand_id
1 'polypeptide(L)'
;MTRSRTRRGTGPLLACWTAAAVLAAGCGPSGTDGVPAPGGTPGAGAAAPARVDVPELLRDSWVTDGRRGWFVEGAGSASRPPFSLYETAWRLRTAALPGRHGEGVHVRPVRLRRWIRTAEAGRLDSSGLPPVAQTDLAVQALRAAGGSVDRARVARALESLRDGGDYRTGPGAHTAGPGGTATAVRVLTLLDLTVPEPVVTAHRRALRELTAGEAAADPGRAVPLLETAAALGVPDTGRDHVAALARAALRALTPLDADPVRLAAEGTLRDAARRLGVRLPRFDPRTCDGQVLPDGGIGLPGAGHGDPQATYWALRLGCTAVRAPAAGAHSRAGWPTQGARESALSTSAAAVAVAVAAGRTAEFAVPLTRQVHEVWLPRLDDPAPYGTAELADRVNLRQIAGALGADLARDMQRRLPAPSPRGIRPDDDARLLLAALDARGSAPGRAALCPVLRTAAARGDGGGSLVRAAWLTAAADLCDLPRLRDRARELAGRARLDEAVYRAGDGPSFEASVLGTWVERPRADAVTAWTEAGLCAAGRCAETPDALAAADHTPLRTLAVLLAARKGAYEALFPVSF
;
A
#
# COMPACT_ATOMS: atom_id res chain seq x y z
N MET A 1 8.77 13.46 -54.43
CA MET A 1 7.33 13.28 -54.71
C MET A 1 6.97 11.83 -54.42
N THR A 2 6.50 11.54 -53.21
CA THR A 2 6.12 10.18 -52.79
C THR A 2 4.95 10.31 -51.83
N ARG A 3 3.79 9.80 -52.26
CA ARG A 3 2.49 9.97 -51.60
C ARG A 3 2.42 9.16 -50.31
N SER A 4 2.09 9.84 -49.21
CA SER A 4 1.70 9.23 -47.94
C SER A 4 0.33 8.55 -48.10
N ARG A 5 0.21 7.29 -47.66
CA ARG A 5 -1.07 6.62 -47.46
C ARG A 5 -1.46 6.75 -45.99
N THR A 6 -2.49 7.54 -45.74
CA THR A 6 -3.19 7.67 -44.46
C THR A 6 -3.95 6.36 -44.17
N ARG A 7 -3.47 5.60 -43.17
CA ARG A 7 -4.27 4.54 -42.53
C ARG A 7 -5.31 5.22 -41.63
N ARG A 8 -6.59 5.06 -41.99
CA ARG A 8 -7.73 5.43 -41.16
C ARG A 8 -7.72 4.57 -39.90
N GLY A 9 -7.67 5.23 -38.73
CA GLY A 9 -7.77 4.59 -37.43
C GLY A 9 -9.19 4.16 -37.12
N THR A 10 -9.34 2.87 -36.84
CA THR A 10 -10.43 2.30 -36.05
C THR A 10 -9.81 1.81 -34.75
N GLY A 11 -10.04 2.54 -33.66
CA GLY A 11 -9.59 2.13 -32.33
C GLY A 11 -9.75 3.24 -31.31
N PRO A 12 -10.93 3.33 -30.68
CA PRO A 12 -10.96 3.59 -29.25
C PRO A 12 -12.20 2.96 -28.57
N LEU A 13 -12.28 1.63 -28.44
CA LEU A 13 -13.37 1.00 -27.65
C LEU A 13 -12.97 -0.25 -26.85
N LEU A 14 -11.82 -0.86 -27.12
CA LEU A 14 -11.30 -2.02 -26.37
C LEU A 14 -10.58 -1.67 -25.06
N ALA A 15 -10.36 -0.38 -24.79
CA ALA A 15 -9.55 0.09 -23.66
C ALA A 15 -10.29 0.11 -22.31
N CYS A 16 -11.63 0.16 -22.25
CA CYS A 16 -12.30 0.56 -21.02
C CYS A 16 -12.46 -0.50 -19.92
N TRP A 17 -12.21 -1.79 -20.15
CA TRP A 17 -12.46 -2.82 -19.12
C TRP A 17 -11.20 -3.30 -18.38
N THR A 18 -10.03 -3.07 -18.94
CA THR A 18 -8.73 -3.29 -18.29
C THR A 18 -8.00 -2.00 -17.96
N ALA A 19 -8.30 -0.88 -18.64
CA ALA A 19 -7.77 0.42 -18.23
C ALA A 19 -8.30 0.89 -16.86
N ALA A 20 -9.41 0.35 -16.35
CA ALA A 20 -9.84 0.60 -14.97
C ALA A 20 -8.90 -0.02 -13.91
N ALA A 21 -8.04 -0.98 -14.29
CA ALA A 21 -6.96 -1.50 -13.43
C ALA A 21 -5.57 -0.97 -13.83
N VAL A 22 -5.37 -0.59 -15.11
CA VAL A 22 -4.07 -0.16 -15.64
C VAL A 22 -3.85 1.37 -15.58
N LEU A 23 -4.88 2.20 -15.42
CA LEU A 23 -4.75 3.66 -15.24
C LEU A 23 -4.84 4.13 -13.77
N ALA A 24 -4.93 3.23 -12.79
CA ALA A 24 -4.88 3.57 -11.36
C ALA A 24 -3.43 3.63 -10.79
N ALA A 25 -2.41 3.54 -11.64
CA ALA A 25 -1.00 3.59 -11.25
C ALA A 25 -0.27 4.91 -11.62
N GLY A 26 -0.99 5.92 -12.10
CA GLY A 26 -0.41 7.24 -12.36
C GLY A 26 -1.47 8.33 -12.40
N CYS A 27 -1.21 9.44 -11.70
CA CYS A 27 -2.06 10.63 -11.54
C CYS A 27 -3.09 10.55 -10.40
N GLY A 28 -2.64 10.81 -9.18
CA GLY A 28 -3.49 11.43 -8.16
C GLY A 28 -3.49 12.95 -8.36
N PRO A 29 -4.65 13.61 -8.54
CA PRO A 29 -4.77 15.04 -8.30
C PRO A 29 -5.18 15.33 -6.85
N SER A 30 -4.69 16.48 -6.43
CA SER A 30 -4.82 17.18 -5.16
C SER A 30 -6.27 17.45 -4.75
N GLY A 31 -6.45 17.73 -3.46
CA GLY A 31 -7.74 17.78 -2.78
C GLY A 31 -8.79 18.72 -3.38
N THR A 32 -10.04 18.36 -3.10
CA THR A 32 -11.15 19.30 -3.04
C THR A 32 -11.95 19.04 -1.78
N ASP A 33 -12.18 20.12 -1.05
CA ASP A 33 -12.88 20.17 0.23
C ASP A 33 -14.33 19.71 0.08
N GLY A 34 -14.69 18.66 0.81
CA GLY A 34 -16.06 18.23 0.99
C GLY A 34 -16.63 18.81 2.29
N VAL A 35 -17.43 19.86 2.17
CA VAL A 35 -18.28 20.39 3.25
C VAL A 35 -19.19 19.27 3.77
N PRO A 36 -19.22 18.96 5.08
CA PRO A 36 -20.09 17.92 5.60
C PRO A 36 -21.56 18.38 5.63
N ALA A 37 -22.44 17.54 5.10
CA ALA A 37 -23.89 17.71 5.22
C ALA A 37 -24.35 17.52 6.69
N PRO A 38 -25.24 18.38 7.23
CA PRO A 38 -25.75 18.25 8.59
C PRO A 38 -26.91 17.23 8.62
N GLY A 39 -26.78 16.18 9.40
CA GLY A 39 -27.88 15.23 9.63
C GLY A 39 -27.47 13.79 9.97
N GLY A 40 -26.49 13.60 10.87
CA GLY A 40 -26.11 12.29 11.38
C GLY A 40 -26.79 12.01 12.71
N THR A 41 -27.66 11.00 12.75
CA THR A 41 -28.24 10.42 13.97
C THR A 41 -27.11 9.92 14.90
N PRO A 42 -27.24 10.01 16.24
CA PRO A 42 -26.17 9.61 17.16
C PRO A 42 -25.86 8.12 17.00
N GLY A 43 -24.67 7.82 16.49
CA GLY A 43 -24.19 6.45 16.31
C GLY A 43 -24.01 5.75 17.66
N ALA A 44 -24.44 4.49 17.70
CA ALA A 44 -24.26 3.53 18.78
C ALA A 44 -22.86 3.63 19.41
N GLY A 45 -22.82 3.53 20.75
CA GLY A 45 -21.62 3.70 21.57
C GLY A 45 -20.39 3.04 20.97
N ALA A 46 -19.39 3.88 20.64
CA ALA A 46 -18.09 3.41 20.21
C ALA A 46 -17.50 2.53 21.32
N ALA A 47 -17.34 1.24 21.02
CA ALA A 47 -16.63 0.31 21.90
C ALA A 47 -15.26 0.92 22.25
N ALA A 48 -14.90 0.87 23.53
CA ALA A 48 -13.61 1.39 24.00
C ALA A 48 -12.47 0.82 23.13
N PRO A 49 -11.54 1.64 22.66
CA PRO A 49 -10.45 1.17 21.81
C PRO A 49 -9.61 0.12 22.55
N ALA A 50 -9.47 -1.06 21.94
CA ALA A 50 -8.64 -2.13 22.47
C ALA A 50 -7.17 -1.66 22.59
N ARG A 51 -6.51 -2.05 23.69
CA ARG A 51 -5.08 -1.80 23.88
C ARG A 51 -4.29 -2.44 22.73
N VAL A 52 -3.26 -1.74 22.25
CA VAL A 52 -2.38 -2.23 21.18
C VAL A 52 -1.53 -3.40 21.69
N ASP A 53 -1.71 -4.59 21.10
CA ASP A 53 -0.80 -5.72 21.27
C ASP A 53 0.46 -5.49 20.43
N VAL A 54 1.54 -5.06 21.09
CA VAL A 54 2.81 -4.72 20.43
C VAL A 54 3.45 -5.94 19.72
N PRO A 55 3.60 -7.12 20.36
CA PRO A 55 4.06 -8.33 19.68
C PRO A 55 3.29 -8.68 18.40
N GLU A 56 1.97 -8.50 18.43
CA GLU A 56 1.10 -8.81 17.30
C GLU A 56 1.24 -7.78 16.18
N LEU A 57 1.25 -6.48 16.52
CA LEU A 57 1.45 -5.40 15.56
C LEU A 57 2.77 -5.55 14.80
N LEU A 58 3.88 -5.84 15.50
CA LEU A 58 5.19 -6.06 14.88
C LEU A 58 5.18 -7.23 13.88
N ARG A 59 4.44 -8.30 14.17
CA ARG A 59 4.36 -9.46 13.27
C ARG A 59 3.42 -9.23 12.09
N ASP A 60 2.40 -8.40 12.27
CA ASP A 60 1.47 -8.03 11.20
C ASP A 60 2.11 -7.00 10.24
N SER A 61 2.98 -6.13 10.73
CA SER A 61 3.77 -5.19 9.92
C SER A 61 5.01 -5.80 9.27
N TRP A 62 5.49 -6.95 9.74
CA TRP A 62 6.65 -7.63 9.18
C TRP A 62 6.36 -8.22 7.79
N VAL A 63 7.13 -7.78 6.80
CA VAL A 63 7.13 -8.25 5.41
C VAL A 63 8.43 -8.99 5.13
N THR A 64 8.35 -10.16 4.48
CA THR A 64 9.54 -10.95 4.14
C THR A 64 9.39 -11.68 2.80
N ASP A 65 10.50 -11.85 2.09
CA ASP A 65 10.62 -12.75 0.93
C ASP A 65 11.22 -14.13 1.30
N GLY A 66 11.37 -14.42 2.60
CA GLY A 66 12.01 -15.62 3.13
C GLY A 66 13.52 -15.47 3.37
N ARG A 67 14.17 -14.47 2.77
CA ARG A 67 15.61 -14.17 2.96
C ARG A 67 15.83 -12.82 3.62
N ARG A 68 15.16 -11.79 3.12
CA ARG A 68 15.17 -10.41 3.61
C ARG A 68 13.85 -10.09 4.29
N GLY A 69 13.82 -9.02 5.06
CA GLY A 69 12.58 -8.50 5.60
C GLY A 69 12.66 -7.04 6.06
N TRP A 70 11.50 -6.43 6.17
CA TRP A 70 11.30 -5.04 6.58
C TRP A 70 9.91 -4.87 7.19
N PHE A 71 9.62 -3.68 7.71
CA PHE A 71 8.33 -3.36 8.29
C PHE A 71 7.54 -2.38 7.42
N VAL A 72 6.20 -2.50 7.46
CA VAL A 72 5.26 -1.57 6.82
C VAL A 72 4.32 -0.92 7.83
N GLU A 73 4.01 0.35 7.60
CA GLU A 73 3.19 1.15 8.50
C GLU A 73 1.70 0.86 8.31
N GLY A 74 0.89 0.96 9.37
CA GLY A 74 -0.55 0.85 9.24
C GLY A 74 -1.08 -0.58 9.02
N ALA A 75 -0.30 -1.63 9.29
CA ALA A 75 -0.75 -3.03 9.16
C ALA A 75 -2.00 -3.38 10.00
N GLY A 76 -2.30 -2.58 11.02
CA GLY A 76 -3.52 -2.67 11.82
C GLY A 76 -4.70 -1.83 11.30
N SER A 77 -4.55 -1.05 10.24
CA SER A 77 -5.63 -0.22 9.71
C SER A 77 -6.62 -1.05 8.90
N ALA A 78 -7.91 -0.81 9.12
CA ALA A 78 -8.99 -1.40 8.31
C ALA A 78 -9.36 -0.52 7.10
N SER A 79 -9.12 0.79 7.20
CA SER A 79 -9.50 1.78 6.19
C SER A 79 -8.32 2.19 5.29
N ARG A 80 -7.09 2.17 5.81
CA ARG A 80 -5.87 2.53 5.09
C ARG A 80 -4.76 1.48 5.28
N PRO A 81 -5.02 0.19 4.96
CA PRO A 81 -4.00 -0.85 5.07
C PRO A 81 -2.83 -0.59 4.10
N PRO A 82 -1.60 -0.98 4.46
CA PRO A 82 -0.43 -0.90 3.56
C PRO A 82 -0.44 -1.99 2.49
N PHE A 83 -1.52 -2.75 2.35
CA PHE A 83 -1.61 -3.93 1.51
C PHE A 83 -2.44 -3.66 0.26
N SER A 84 -1.96 -4.16 -0.89
CA SER A 84 -2.67 -4.09 -2.15
C SER A 84 -3.68 -5.23 -2.23
N LEU A 85 -4.96 -4.89 -2.38
CA LEU A 85 -6.03 -5.87 -2.61
C LEU A 85 -5.82 -6.66 -3.90
N TYR A 86 -5.41 -5.96 -4.95
CA TYR A 86 -5.12 -6.54 -6.25
C TYR A 86 -3.98 -7.58 -6.18
N GLU A 87 -2.81 -7.16 -5.67
CA GLU A 87 -1.65 -8.05 -5.52
C GLU A 87 -1.99 -9.26 -4.63
N THR A 88 -2.66 -9.00 -3.50
CA THR A 88 -2.99 -10.05 -2.53
C THR A 88 -3.93 -11.10 -3.13
N ALA A 89 -5.00 -10.69 -3.80
CA ALA A 89 -5.95 -11.61 -4.39
C ALA A 89 -5.33 -12.45 -5.52
N TRP A 90 -4.61 -11.82 -6.45
CA TRP A 90 -4.04 -12.53 -7.60
C TRP A 90 -2.84 -13.42 -7.26
N ARG A 91 -2.01 -13.02 -6.28
CA ARG A 91 -0.91 -13.88 -5.82
C ARG A 91 -1.41 -15.09 -5.05
N LEU A 92 -2.43 -14.94 -4.21
CA LEU A 92 -3.09 -16.08 -3.56
C LEU A 92 -3.71 -17.03 -4.59
N ARG A 93 -4.36 -16.47 -5.62
CA ARG A 93 -4.97 -17.27 -6.70
C ARG A 93 -3.92 -18.03 -7.52
N THR A 94 -2.77 -17.40 -7.78
CA THR A 94 -1.64 -18.03 -8.46
C THR A 94 -1.03 -19.15 -7.61
N ALA A 95 -0.88 -18.93 -6.32
CA ALA A 95 -0.38 -19.93 -5.37
C ALA A 95 -1.33 -21.15 -5.25
N ALA A 96 -2.63 -20.95 -5.48
CA ALA A 96 -3.65 -22.01 -5.45
C ALA A 96 -3.76 -22.84 -6.75
N LEU A 97 -2.93 -22.58 -7.77
CA LEU A 97 -2.96 -23.36 -9.00
C LEU A 97 -2.50 -24.82 -8.78
N PRO A 98 -3.16 -25.83 -9.40
CA PRO A 98 -2.75 -27.23 -9.28
C PRO A 98 -1.29 -27.47 -9.68
N GLY A 99 -0.58 -28.32 -8.92
CA GLY A 99 0.84 -28.62 -9.15
C GLY A 99 1.80 -27.53 -8.67
N ARG A 100 1.30 -26.47 -8.03
CA ARG A 100 2.11 -25.51 -7.29
C ARG A 100 1.92 -25.77 -5.80
N HIS A 101 2.99 -26.17 -5.12
CA HIS A 101 2.97 -26.19 -3.66
C HIS A 101 2.99 -24.74 -3.19
N GLY A 102 1.95 -24.32 -2.47
CA GLY A 102 1.90 -23.01 -1.79
C GLY A 102 2.93 -22.86 -0.65
N GLU A 103 3.99 -23.68 -0.67
CA GLU A 103 5.10 -23.63 0.26
C GLU A 103 5.70 -22.22 0.21
N GLY A 104 5.62 -21.52 1.34
CA GLY A 104 6.15 -20.17 1.50
C GLY A 104 5.14 -19.03 1.47
N VAL A 105 3.86 -19.26 1.16
CA VAL A 105 2.81 -18.22 1.33
C VAL A 105 2.19 -18.34 2.72
N HIS A 106 2.49 -17.39 3.61
CA HIS A 106 2.09 -17.45 5.03
C HIS A 106 1.01 -16.45 5.41
N VAL A 107 0.13 -16.08 4.46
CA VAL A 107 -1.01 -15.19 4.72
C VAL A 107 -2.00 -15.90 5.65
N ARG A 108 -2.37 -15.23 6.74
CA ARG A 108 -3.30 -15.73 7.75
C ARG A 108 -4.69 -15.13 7.52
N PRO A 109 -5.73 -15.94 7.32
CA PRO A 109 -7.09 -15.44 7.09
C PRO A 109 -7.58 -14.43 8.10
N VAL A 110 -7.32 -14.67 9.39
CA VAL A 110 -7.73 -13.77 10.48
C VAL A 110 -7.10 -12.39 10.35
N ARG A 111 -5.85 -12.31 9.89
CA ARG A 111 -5.13 -11.04 9.69
C ARG A 111 -5.63 -10.30 8.47
N LEU A 112 -5.76 -11.04 7.37
CA LEU A 112 -6.33 -10.55 6.12
C LEU A 112 -7.74 -9.98 6.33
N ARG A 113 -8.57 -10.66 7.13
CA ARG A 113 -9.96 -10.29 7.44
C ARG A 113 -10.09 -8.88 8.03
N ARG A 114 -9.11 -8.43 8.82
CA ARG A 114 -9.13 -7.15 9.53
C ARG A 114 -9.38 -5.98 8.59
N TRP A 115 -8.74 -5.97 7.43
CA TRP A 115 -8.87 -4.90 6.44
C TRP A 115 -9.72 -5.29 5.23
N ILE A 116 -9.77 -6.58 4.87
CA ILE A 116 -10.59 -7.05 3.74
C ILE A 116 -12.10 -6.82 3.98
N ARG A 117 -12.58 -6.79 5.22
CA ARG A 117 -14.00 -6.57 5.53
C ARG A 117 -14.54 -5.24 4.95
N THR A 118 -13.69 -4.24 4.82
CA THR A 118 -14.02 -2.95 4.19
C THR A 118 -14.19 -3.12 2.67
N ALA A 119 -13.31 -3.91 2.04
CA ALA A 119 -13.36 -4.24 0.61
C ALA A 119 -14.53 -5.16 0.22
N GLU A 120 -14.96 -6.09 1.10
CA GLU A 120 -16.20 -6.88 0.89
C GLU A 120 -17.46 -6.01 0.73
N ALA A 121 -17.42 -4.78 1.25
CA ALA A 121 -18.49 -3.81 1.10
C ALA A 121 -18.24 -2.83 -0.08
N GLY A 122 -17.14 -2.98 -0.83
CA GLY A 122 -16.74 -2.08 -1.90
C GLY A 122 -16.35 -0.68 -1.44
N ARG A 123 -15.81 -0.54 -0.21
CA ARG A 123 -15.52 0.75 0.43
C ARG A 123 -14.07 0.92 0.90
N LEU A 124 -13.15 0.16 0.33
CA LEU A 124 -11.73 0.27 0.63
C LEU A 124 -11.08 1.33 -0.27
N ASP A 125 -11.05 2.56 0.22
CA ASP A 125 -10.56 3.72 -0.54
C ASP A 125 -9.11 3.55 -0.99
N SER A 126 -8.27 2.94 -0.15
CA SER A 126 -6.84 2.72 -0.46
C SER A 126 -6.59 1.75 -1.62
N SER A 127 -7.61 1.03 -2.10
CA SER A 127 -7.45 0.07 -3.18
C SER A 127 -7.37 0.72 -4.56
N GLY A 128 -7.97 1.90 -4.76
CA GLY A 128 -8.14 2.53 -6.07
C GLY A 128 -9.03 1.74 -7.06
N LEU A 129 -9.65 0.64 -6.62
CA LEU A 129 -10.44 -0.25 -7.47
C LEU A 129 -11.94 0.13 -7.42
N PRO A 130 -12.71 -0.13 -8.50
CA PRO A 130 -14.16 0.00 -8.45
C PRO A 130 -14.80 -0.91 -7.38
N PRO A 131 -15.85 -0.48 -6.66
CA PRO A 131 -16.51 -1.24 -5.60
C PRO A 131 -16.88 -2.69 -5.92
N VAL A 132 -17.37 -2.97 -7.15
CA VAL A 132 -17.69 -4.36 -7.55
C VAL A 132 -16.44 -5.24 -7.63
N ALA A 133 -15.32 -4.68 -8.11
CA ALA A 133 -14.04 -5.38 -8.23
C ALA A 133 -13.39 -5.57 -6.86
N GLN A 134 -13.51 -4.58 -5.96
CA GLN A 134 -13.08 -4.74 -4.57
C GLN A 134 -13.80 -5.92 -3.91
N THR A 135 -15.12 -6.00 -4.09
CA THR A 135 -15.94 -7.08 -3.52
C THR A 135 -15.49 -8.45 -4.05
N ASP A 136 -15.28 -8.57 -5.35
CA ASP A 136 -14.81 -9.81 -5.98
C ASP A 136 -13.42 -10.24 -5.50
N LEU A 137 -12.45 -9.32 -5.51
CA LEU A 137 -11.08 -9.62 -5.08
C LEU A 137 -11.01 -9.92 -3.58
N ALA A 138 -11.82 -9.24 -2.76
CA ALA A 138 -11.95 -9.54 -1.33
C ALA A 138 -12.44 -10.96 -1.07
N VAL A 139 -13.51 -11.36 -1.77
CA VAL A 139 -14.09 -12.71 -1.67
C VAL A 139 -13.09 -13.76 -2.14
N GLN A 140 -12.43 -13.54 -3.28
CA GLN A 140 -11.41 -14.46 -3.80
C GLN A 140 -10.23 -14.60 -2.84
N ALA A 141 -9.67 -13.50 -2.33
CA ALA A 141 -8.53 -13.51 -1.42
C ALA A 141 -8.85 -14.28 -0.13
N LEU A 142 -10.02 -14.03 0.49
CA LEU A 142 -10.42 -14.74 1.70
C LEU A 142 -10.58 -16.24 1.45
N ARG A 143 -11.26 -16.63 0.37
CA ARG A 143 -11.43 -18.06 0.04
C ARG A 143 -10.11 -18.74 -0.24
N ALA A 144 -9.22 -18.09 -1.00
CA ALA A 144 -7.91 -18.64 -1.33
C ALA A 144 -7.01 -18.77 -0.08
N ALA A 145 -7.15 -17.88 0.90
CA ALA A 145 -6.46 -17.99 2.18
C ALA A 145 -7.08 -19.05 3.13
N GLY A 146 -8.29 -19.56 2.86
CA GLY A 146 -9.03 -20.45 3.76
C GLY A 146 -9.85 -19.72 4.84
N GLY A 147 -10.21 -18.45 4.61
CA GLY A 147 -11.06 -17.65 5.48
C GLY A 147 -12.55 -17.70 5.15
N SER A 148 -13.38 -17.21 6.08
CA SER A 148 -14.82 -17.03 5.88
C SER A 148 -15.15 -15.68 5.22
N VAL A 149 -16.20 -15.64 4.42
CA VAL A 149 -16.77 -14.44 3.77
C VAL A 149 -18.08 -14.05 4.44
N ASP A 150 -18.29 -12.75 4.68
CA ASP A 150 -19.58 -12.23 5.19
C ASP A 150 -20.58 -12.12 4.04
N ARG A 151 -21.27 -13.24 3.78
CA ARG A 151 -22.24 -13.39 2.67
C ARG A 151 -23.31 -12.29 2.68
N ALA A 152 -23.81 -11.91 3.86
CA ALA A 152 -24.86 -10.89 3.98
C ALA A 152 -24.34 -9.48 3.63
N ARG A 153 -23.11 -9.15 4.01
CA ARG A 153 -22.45 -7.91 3.61
C ARG A 153 -22.22 -7.84 2.12
N VAL A 154 -21.69 -8.91 1.53
CA VAL A 154 -21.45 -8.99 0.08
C VAL A 154 -22.76 -8.85 -0.69
N ALA A 155 -23.82 -9.55 -0.28
CA ALA A 155 -25.14 -9.45 -0.90
C ALA A 155 -25.66 -8.00 -0.89
N ARG A 156 -25.61 -7.31 0.27
CA ARG A 156 -26.04 -5.90 0.36
C ARG A 156 -25.18 -4.96 -0.49
N ALA A 157 -23.86 -5.18 -0.52
CA ALA A 157 -22.96 -4.36 -1.31
C ALA A 157 -23.26 -4.49 -2.80
N LEU A 158 -23.41 -5.72 -3.31
CA LEU A 158 -23.76 -5.95 -4.72
C LEU A 158 -25.16 -5.42 -5.05
N GLU A 159 -26.14 -5.60 -4.17
CA GLU A 159 -27.49 -5.09 -4.37
C GLU A 159 -27.51 -3.55 -4.48
N SER A 160 -26.67 -2.84 -3.71
CA SER A 160 -26.55 -1.38 -3.82
C SER A 160 -25.98 -0.89 -5.17
N LEU A 161 -25.36 -1.78 -5.94
CA LEU A 161 -24.82 -1.50 -7.26
C LEU A 161 -25.77 -1.95 -8.39
N ARG A 162 -26.87 -2.63 -8.06
CA ARG A 162 -27.81 -3.14 -9.05
C ARG A 162 -28.63 -2.00 -9.64
N ASP A 163 -28.80 -2.04 -10.94
CA ASP A 163 -29.64 -1.12 -11.71
C ASP A 163 -30.46 -1.93 -12.72
N GLY A 164 -31.71 -2.19 -12.37
CA GLY A 164 -32.57 -3.09 -13.14
C GLY A 164 -31.99 -4.52 -13.23
N GLY A 165 -31.69 -4.93 -14.47
CA GLY A 165 -31.15 -6.25 -14.82
C GLY A 165 -29.62 -6.31 -14.91
N ASP A 166 -28.92 -5.24 -14.52
CA ASP A 166 -27.46 -5.14 -14.58
C ASP A 166 -26.86 -4.60 -13.28
N TYR A 167 -25.53 -4.64 -13.19
CA TYR A 167 -24.76 -4.05 -12.09
C TYR A 167 -23.80 -2.97 -12.59
N ARG A 168 -23.72 -1.89 -11.83
CA ARG A 168 -22.71 -0.83 -11.96
C ARG A 168 -21.38 -1.31 -11.39
N THR A 169 -20.29 -0.72 -11.88
CA THR A 169 -18.95 -0.98 -11.31
C THR A 169 -18.73 -0.28 -9.97
N GLY A 170 -19.48 0.80 -9.72
CA GLY A 170 -19.50 1.57 -8.47
C GLY A 170 -20.65 2.59 -8.44
N PRO A 171 -20.91 3.25 -7.30
CA PRO A 171 -22.00 4.23 -7.16
C PRO A 171 -21.88 5.43 -8.11
N GLY A 172 -20.63 5.86 -8.41
CA GLY A 172 -20.36 6.96 -9.33
C GLY A 172 -20.40 6.59 -10.82
N ALA A 173 -20.59 5.31 -11.18
CA ALA A 173 -20.68 4.91 -12.57
C ALA A 173 -22.05 5.30 -13.15
N HIS A 174 -22.05 6.03 -14.27
CA HIS A 174 -23.26 6.53 -14.92
C HIS A 174 -24.13 5.43 -15.55
N THR A 175 -23.54 4.28 -15.88
CA THR A 175 -24.27 3.16 -16.49
C THR A 175 -23.88 1.83 -15.86
N ALA A 176 -24.88 0.97 -15.66
CA ALA A 176 -24.65 -0.45 -15.42
C ALA A 176 -24.24 -1.13 -16.73
N GLY A 177 -23.50 -2.24 -16.64
CA GLY A 177 -22.97 -2.88 -17.83
C GLY A 177 -22.45 -4.29 -17.63
N PRO A 178 -22.15 -4.99 -18.74
CA PRO A 178 -21.95 -6.44 -18.77
C PRO A 178 -20.75 -6.90 -17.92
N GLY A 179 -19.66 -6.12 -17.83
CA GLY A 179 -18.52 -6.50 -17.00
C GLY A 179 -18.75 -6.31 -15.49
N GLY A 180 -19.56 -5.32 -15.10
CA GLY A 180 -20.01 -5.15 -13.71
C GLY A 180 -20.93 -6.31 -13.32
N THR A 181 -21.87 -6.65 -14.21
CA THR A 181 -22.79 -7.77 -14.00
C THR A 181 -22.06 -9.12 -13.96
N ALA A 182 -21.12 -9.40 -14.86
CA ALA A 182 -20.35 -10.64 -14.82
C ALA A 182 -19.57 -10.81 -13.51
N THR A 183 -18.97 -9.73 -13.02
CA THR A 183 -18.28 -9.72 -11.72
C THR A 183 -19.25 -9.98 -10.57
N ALA A 184 -20.37 -9.27 -10.52
CA ALA A 184 -21.38 -9.45 -9.47
C ALA A 184 -21.97 -10.87 -9.46
N VAL A 185 -22.37 -11.38 -10.63
CA VAL A 185 -22.93 -12.74 -10.77
C VAL A 185 -21.90 -13.80 -10.43
N ARG A 186 -20.63 -13.65 -10.83
CA ARG A 186 -19.54 -14.55 -10.42
C ARG A 186 -19.42 -14.60 -8.89
N VAL A 187 -19.49 -13.46 -8.20
CA VAL A 187 -19.40 -13.42 -6.73
C VAL A 187 -20.63 -14.06 -6.08
N LEU A 188 -21.84 -13.73 -6.54
CA LEU A 188 -23.07 -14.31 -6.02
C LEU A 188 -23.07 -15.83 -6.16
N THR A 189 -22.77 -16.34 -7.35
CA THR A 189 -22.71 -17.79 -7.64
C THR A 189 -21.58 -18.48 -6.87
N LEU A 190 -20.40 -17.86 -6.78
CA LEU A 190 -19.28 -18.39 -5.99
C LEU A 190 -19.69 -18.56 -4.53
N LEU A 191 -20.48 -17.64 -3.98
CA LEU A 191 -20.94 -17.67 -2.60
C LEU A 191 -22.27 -18.39 -2.42
N ASP A 192 -22.78 -19.15 -3.39
CA ASP A 192 -24.10 -19.80 -3.33
C ASP A 192 -25.23 -18.84 -2.94
N LEU A 193 -25.16 -17.59 -3.39
CA LEU A 193 -26.20 -16.57 -3.21
C LEU A 193 -27.08 -16.52 -4.45
N THR A 194 -28.38 -16.29 -4.24
CA THR A 194 -29.36 -16.15 -5.33
C THR A 194 -29.03 -14.94 -6.19
N VAL A 195 -28.97 -15.14 -7.51
CA VAL A 195 -28.92 -14.05 -8.48
C VAL A 195 -30.35 -13.53 -8.70
N PRO A 196 -30.61 -12.21 -8.60
CA PRO A 196 -31.95 -11.68 -8.81
C PRO A 196 -32.51 -12.02 -10.20
N GLU A 197 -33.78 -12.43 -10.25
CA GLU A 197 -34.45 -12.83 -11.49
C GLU A 197 -34.41 -11.76 -12.61
N PRO A 198 -34.55 -10.45 -12.32
CA PRO A 198 -34.39 -9.42 -13.35
C PRO A 198 -33.03 -9.47 -14.07
N VAL A 199 -31.96 -9.83 -13.35
CA VAL A 199 -30.61 -9.97 -13.90
C VAL A 199 -30.53 -11.21 -14.78
N VAL A 200 -31.06 -12.35 -14.29
CA VAL A 200 -31.10 -13.61 -15.04
C VAL A 200 -31.85 -13.42 -16.36
N THR A 201 -33.04 -12.83 -16.31
CA THR A 201 -33.88 -12.58 -17.49
C THR A 201 -33.22 -11.61 -18.47
N ALA A 202 -32.66 -10.48 -17.99
CA ALA A 202 -31.97 -9.51 -18.85
C ALA A 202 -30.75 -10.12 -19.56
N HIS A 203 -29.93 -10.89 -18.83
CA HIS A 203 -28.75 -11.55 -19.40
C HIS A 203 -29.09 -12.66 -20.39
N ARG A 204 -30.11 -13.47 -20.11
CA ARG A 204 -30.59 -14.50 -21.06
C ARG A 204 -31.08 -13.86 -22.35
N ARG A 205 -31.80 -12.73 -22.26
CA ARG A 205 -32.22 -11.95 -23.43
C ARG A 205 -31.01 -11.41 -24.20
N ALA A 206 -30.09 -10.73 -23.52
CA ALA A 206 -28.90 -10.14 -24.14
C ALA A 206 -28.03 -11.19 -24.85
N LEU A 207 -27.87 -12.40 -24.29
CA LEU A 207 -27.12 -13.48 -24.91
C LEU A 207 -27.80 -14.03 -26.17
N ARG A 208 -29.14 -14.15 -26.17
CA ARG A 208 -29.90 -14.60 -27.35
C ARG A 208 -29.86 -13.58 -28.49
N GLU A 209 -29.92 -12.30 -28.15
CA GLU A 209 -29.89 -11.20 -29.12
C GLU A 209 -28.48 -10.94 -29.67
N LEU A 210 -27.43 -11.24 -28.90
CA LEU A 210 -26.05 -11.04 -29.34
C LEU A 210 -25.73 -11.92 -30.54
N THR A 211 -25.26 -11.31 -31.63
CA THR A 211 -24.81 -12.00 -32.84
C THR A 211 -23.31 -12.25 -32.85
N ALA A 212 -22.85 -13.19 -33.69
CA ALA A 212 -21.42 -13.43 -33.86
C ALA A 212 -20.67 -12.21 -34.45
N GLY A 213 -21.33 -11.38 -35.26
CA GLY A 213 -20.76 -10.14 -35.79
C GLY A 213 -20.51 -9.12 -34.67
N GLU A 214 -21.49 -8.90 -33.80
CA GLU A 214 -21.35 -8.01 -32.64
C GLU A 214 -20.32 -8.54 -31.64
N ALA A 215 -20.30 -9.86 -31.40
CA ALA A 215 -19.32 -10.47 -30.50
C ALA A 215 -17.87 -10.31 -31.00
N ALA A 216 -17.67 -10.29 -32.33
CA ALA A 216 -16.36 -9.99 -32.91
C ALA A 216 -16.02 -8.49 -32.86
N ALA A 217 -17.02 -7.62 -33.02
CA ALA A 217 -16.83 -6.17 -32.97
C ALA A 217 -16.53 -5.66 -31.55
N ASP A 218 -17.16 -6.26 -30.53
CA ASP A 218 -17.00 -5.89 -29.13
C ASP A 218 -16.80 -7.13 -28.23
N PRO A 219 -15.59 -7.69 -28.20
CA PRO A 219 -15.27 -8.79 -27.29
C PRO A 219 -15.32 -8.34 -25.81
N GLY A 220 -15.20 -7.04 -25.52
CA GLY A 220 -15.32 -6.47 -24.18
C GLY A 220 -16.73 -6.59 -23.59
N ARG A 221 -17.76 -6.59 -24.43
CA ARG A 221 -19.15 -6.94 -24.06
C ARG A 221 -19.42 -8.44 -24.13
N ALA A 222 -18.92 -9.13 -25.16
CA ALA A 222 -19.26 -10.53 -25.40
C ALA A 222 -18.68 -11.48 -24.35
N VAL A 223 -17.42 -11.28 -23.94
CA VAL A 223 -16.76 -12.16 -22.95
C VAL A 223 -17.46 -12.12 -21.60
N PRO A 224 -17.79 -10.95 -21.01
CA PRO A 224 -18.56 -10.92 -19.76
C PRO A 224 -19.95 -11.54 -19.87
N LEU A 225 -20.67 -11.34 -20.98
CA LEU A 225 -21.98 -11.98 -21.18
C LEU A 225 -21.89 -13.52 -21.16
N LEU A 226 -20.89 -14.07 -21.84
CA LEU A 226 -20.61 -15.51 -21.83
C LEU A 226 -20.17 -16.01 -20.46
N GLU A 227 -19.39 -15.22 -19.72
CA GLU A 227 -19.02 -15.52 -18.33
C GLU A 227 -20.24 -15.58 -17.41
N THR A 228 -21.13 -14.58 -17.48
CA THR A 228 -22.38 -14.58 -16.71
C THR A 228 -23.23 -15.80 -17.06
N ALA A 229 -23.37 -16.13 -18.34
CA ALA A 229 -24.14 -17.29 -18.77
C ALA A 229 -23.57 -18.61 -18.23
N ALA A 230 -22.24 -18.73 -18.24
CA ALA A 230 -21.54 -19.88 -17.67
C ALA A 230 -21.72 -19.98 -16.14
N ALA A 231 -21.76 -18.85 -15.43
CA ALA A 231 -21.98 -18.81 -13.99
C ALA A 231 -23.43 -19.15 -13.61
N LEU A 232 -24.41 -18.69 -14.41
CA LEU A 232 -25.83 -18.98 -14.21
C LEU A 232 -26.25 -20.39 -14.63
N GLY A 233 -25.37 -21.13 -15.32
CA GLY A 233 -25.67 -22.46 -15.86
C GLY A 233 -26.83 -22.45 -16.86
N VAL A 234 -26.91 -21.43 -17.73
CA VAL A 234 -28.08 -21.21 -18.61
C VAL A 234 -28.28 -22.41 -19.55
N PRO A 235 -29.40 -23.15 -19.45
CA PRO A 235 -29.67 -24.32 -20.29
C PRO A 235 -30.33 -23.97 -21.65
N ASP A 236 -30.94 -22.79 -21.78
CA ASP A 236 -31.88 -22.50 -22.88
C ASP A 236 -31.25 -21.87 -24.13
N THR A 237 -29.98 -21.48 -24.07
CA THR A 237 -29.30 -20.88 -25.23
C THR A 237 -28.59 -22.00 -25.99
N GLY A 238 -29.00 -22.27 -27.23
CA GLY A 238 -28.47 -23.37 -28.02
C GLY A 238 -26.93 -23.39 -28.02
N ARG A 239 -26.34 -24.55 -27.71
CA ARG A 239 -24.88 -24.74 -27.61
C ARG A 239 -24.13 -24.23 -28.84
N ASP A 240 -24.73 -24.35 -30.02
CA ASP A 240 -24.15 -23.88 -31.28
C ASP A 240 -24.09 -22.35 -31.37
N HIS A 241 -25.09 -21.65 -30.85
CA HIS A 241 -25.09 -20.19 -30.77
C HIS A 241 -23.97 -19.71 -29.86
N VAL A 242 -23.88 -20.27 -28.65
CA VAL A 242 -22.79 -19.97 -27.69
C VAL A 242 -21.43 -20.27 -28.30
N ALA A 243 -21.29 -21.38 -29.03
CA ALA A 243 -20.05 -21.73 -29.72
C ALA A 243 -19.69 -20.73 -30.82
N ALA A 244 -20.67 -20.23 -31.58
CA ALA A 244 -20.46 -19.21 -32.60
C ALA A 244 -19.97 -17.88 -31.99
N LEU A 245 -20.61 -17.44 -30.90
CA LEU A 245 -20.21 -16.24 -30.16
C LEU A 245 -18.80 -16.35 -29.58
N ALA A 246 -18.51 -17.47 -28.90
CA ALA A 246 -17.21 -17.67 -28.28
C ALA A 246 -16.07 -17.74 -29.30
N ARG A 247 -16.29 -18.39 -30.46
CA ARG A 247 -15.31 -18.40 -31.55
C ARG A 247 -15.13 -17.03 -32.19
N ALA A 248 -16.20 -16.24 -32.32
CA ALA A 248 -16.13 -14.89 -32.87
C ALA A 248 -15.33 -13.95 -31.97
N ALA A 249 -15.63 -13.94 -30.67
CA ALA A 249 -14.87 -13.17 -29.68
C ALA A 249 -13.39 -13.61 -29.64
N LEU A 250 -13.11 -14.91 -29.67
CA LEU A 250 -11.73 -15.42 -29.71
C LEU A 250 -10.95 -14.92 -30.94
N ARG A 251 -11.58 -14.93 -32.12
CA ARG A 251 -10.95 -14.41 -33.35
C ARG A 251 -10.63 -12.93 -33.24
N ALA A 252 -11.48 -12.13 -32.58
CA ALA A 252 -11.25 -10.71 -32.36
C ALA A 252 -10.13 -10.44 -31.33
N LEU A 253 -9.93 -11.33 -30.36
CA LEU A 253 -8.86 -11.23 -29.36
C LEU A 253 -7.49 -11.65 -29.90
N THR A 254 -7.44 -12.56 -30.88
CA THR A 254 -6.20 -13.15 -31.40
C THR A 254 -5.15 -12.14 -31.91
N PRO A 255 -5.52 -11.05 -32.61
CA PRO A 255 -4.55 -10.05 -33.11
C PRO A 255 -3.84 -9.21 -32.04
N LEU A 256 -4.22 -9.33 -30.77
CA LEU A 256 -3.66 -8.53 -29.66
C LEU A 256 -2.35 -9.13 -29.08
N ASP A 257 -1.78 -10.19 -29.67
CA ASP A 257 -0.55 -10.86 -29.20
C ASP A 257 -0.57 -11.15 -27.68
N ALA A 258 0.54 -11.14 -26.95
CA ALA A 258 0.54 -11.41 -25.51
C ALA A 258 0.12 -10.21 -24.63
N ASP A 259 -0.74 -9.33 -25.15
CA ASP A 259 -1.29 -8.23 -24.36
C ASP A 259 -2.01 -8.76 -23.08
N PRO A 260 -1.74 -8.18 -21.90
CA PRO A 260 -2.37 -8.55 -20.63
C PRO A 260 -3.90 -8.60 -20.67
N VAL A 261 -4.53 -7.70 -21.41
CA VAL A 261 -5.98 -7.63 -21.62
C VAL A 261 -6.46 -8.85 -22.39
N ARG A 262 -5.75 -9.24 -23.45
CA ARG A 262 -6.05 -10.45 -24.19
C ARG A 262 -5.91 -11.68 -23.30
N LEU A 263 -4.81 -11.82 -22.56
CA LEU A 263 -4.60 -12.98 -21.69
C LEU A 263 -5.75 -13.15 -20.68
N ALA A 264 -6.17 -12.05 -20.06
CA ALA A 264 -7.31 -12.05 -19.15
C ALA A 264 -8.64 -12.38 -19.85
N ALA A 265 -8.94 -11.73 -20.97
CA ALA A 265 -10.19 -11.92 -21.70
C ALA A 265 -10.29 -13.33 -22.32
N GLU A 266 -9.22 -13.81 -22.95
CA GLU A 266 -9.16 -15.13 -23.56
C GLU A 266 -9.18 -16.24 -22.50
N GLY A 267 -8.48 -16.06 -21.37
CA GLY A 267 -8.54 -16.96 -20.22
C GLY A 267 -9.95 -17.11 -19.66
N THR A 268 -10.63 -15.98 -19.39
CA THR A 268 -12.03 -15.95 -18.94
C THR A 268 -12.97 -16.58 -19.97
N LEU A 269 -12.82 -16.22 -21.25
CA LEU A 269 -13.62 -16.78 -22.35
C LEU A 269 -13.49 -18.30 -22.44
N ARG A 270 -12.28 -18.83 -22.33
CA ARG A 270 -12.02 -20.28 -22.39
C ARG A 270 -12.61 -21.02 -21.19
N ASP A 271 -12.56 -20.42 -20.00
CA ASP A 271 -13.18 -20.99 -18.81
C ASP A 271 -14.70 -20.98 -18.89
N ALA A 272 -15.29 -19.86 -19.35
CA ALA A 272 -16.73 -19.75 -19.60
C ALA A 272 -17.21 -20.74 -20.67
N ALA A 273 -16.54 -20.77 -21.83
CA ALA A 273 -16.84 -21.68 -22.93
C ALA A 273 -16.80 -23.14 -22.48
N ARG A 274 -15.79 -23.55 -21.69
CA ARG A 274 -15.69 -24.92 -21.17
C ARG A 274 -16.86 -25.30 -20.28
N ARG A 275 -17.29 -24.42 -19.38
CA ARG A 275 -18.45 -24.63 -18.50
C ARG A 275 -19.75 -24.73 -19.30
N LEU A 276 -19.85 -24.00 -20.42
CA LEU A 276 -20.95 -24.08 -21.38
C LEU A 276 -20.81 -25.25 -22.38
N GLY A 277 -19.87 -26.17 -22.16
CA GLY A 277 -19.64 -27.32 -23.02
C GLY A 277 -19.07 -26.99 -24.40
N VAL A 278 -18.54 -25.79 -24.61
CA VAL A 278 -17.93 -25.37 -25.88
C VAL A 278 -16.41 -25.61 -25.84
N ARG A 279 -15.90 -26.29 -26.86
CA ARG A 279 -14.45 -26.48 -27.05
C ARG A 279 -13.92 -25.44 -28.05
N LEU A 280 -13.04 -24.57 -27.57
CA LEU A 280 -12.30 -23.60 -28.39
C LEU A 280 -10.98 -24.22 -28.91
N PRO A 281 -10.42 -23.70 -30.02
CA PRO A 281 -9.06 -24.04 -30.47
C PRO A 281 -8.05 -23.89 -29.33
N ARG A 282 -7.02 -24.75 -29.26
CA ARG A 282 -6.00 -24.67 -28.19
C ARG A 282 -5.30 -23.31 -28.21
N PHE A 283 -4.96 -22.80 -27.02
CA PHE A 283 -4.08 -21.64 -26.89
C PHE A 283 -2.66 -22.05 -27.33
N ASP A 284 -1.95 -21.19 -28.06
CA ASP A 284 -0.54 -21.42 -28.38
C ASP A 284 0.34 -20.88 -27.25
N PRO A 285 1.01 -21.73 -26.45
CA PRO A 285 1.88 -21.30 -25.35
C PRO A 285 2.94 -20.29 -25.75
N ARG A 286 3.41 -20.31 -27.00
CA ARG A 286 4.46 -19.42 -27.53
C ARG A 286 4.01 -17.97 -27.64
N THR A 287 2.69 -17.72 -27.58
CA THR A 287 2.14 -16.36 -27.57
C THR A 287 2.79 -15.50 -26.48
N CYS A 288 3.10 -16.09 -25.33
CA CYS A 288 3.66 -15.39 -24.16
C CYS A 288 5.15 -15.04 -24.26
N ASP A 289 5.92 -15.65 -25.16
CA ASP A 289 7.39 -15.66 -25.09
C ASP A 289 8.03 -14.25 -25.13
N GLY A 290 7.40 -13.30 -25.82
CA GLY A 290 7.88 -11.92 -25.95
C GLY A 290 7.53 -10.97 -24.80
N GLN A 291 6.74 -11.42 -23.81
CA GLN A 291 6.24 -10.58 -22.70
C GLN A 291 6.70 -11.05 -21.32
N VAL A 292 7.53 -12.11 -21.27
CA VAL A 292 8.07 -12.62 -20.02
C VAL A 292 9.22 -11.73 -19.54
N LEU A 293 9.08 -11.16 -18.36
CA LEU A 293 10.10 -10.34 -17.71
C LEU A 293 11.15 -11.21 -17.00
N PRO A 294 12.30 -10.64 -16.56
CA PRO A 294 13.35 -11.40 -15.87
C PRO A 294 12.90 -12.10 -14.58
N ASP A 295 11.83 -11.64 -13.95
CA ASP A 295 11.21 -12.28 -12.77
C ASP A 295 10.34 -13.51 -13.13
N GLY A 296 10.19 -13.81 -14.43
CA GLY A 296 9.41 -14.92 -14.98
C GLY A 296 7.92 -14.63 -15.15
N GLY A 297 7.43 -13.45 -14.75
CA GLY A 297 6.04 -13.01 -14.91
C GLY A 297 5.77 -12.30 -16.24
N ILE A 298 4.50 -12.01 -16.51
CA ILE A 298 4.08 -11.20 -17.68
C ILE A 298 4.06 -9.73 -17.31
N GLY A 299 4.82 -8.90 -18.02
CA GLY A 299 4.82 -7.45 -17.82
C GLY A 299 3.63 -6.73 -18.45
N LEU A 300 3.22 -5.62 -17.84
CA LEU A 300 2.49 -4.58 -18.57
C LEU A 300 3.48 -3.74 -19.39
N PRO A 301 3.04 -3.05 -20.47
CA PRO A 301 3.90 -2.12 -21.18
C PRO A 301 4.55 -1.08 -20.23
N GLY A 302 5.89 -1.04 -20.22
CA GLY A 302 6.66 -0.13 -19.37
C GLY A 302 6.83 -0.56 -17.91
N ALA A 303 6.28 -1.69 -17.48
CA ALA A 303 6.45 -2.19 -16.12
C ALA A 303 7.80 -2.90 -15.93
N GLY A 304 8.47 -2.64 -14.81
CA GLY A 304 9.72 -3.32 -14.43
C GLY A 304 9.54 -4.69 -13.74
N HIS A 305 8.29 -5.14 -13.56
CA HIS A 305 7.95 -6.35 -12.82
C HIS A 305 6.66 -6.96 -13.36
N GLY A 306 6.52 -8.28 -13.20
CA GLY A 306 5.39 -9.04 -13.70
C GLY A 306 4.07 -8.65 -13.01
N ASP A 307 3.03 -8.45 -13.80
CA ASP A 307 1.67 -8.23 -13.34
C ASP A 307 1.05 -9.55 -12.81
N PRO A 308 0.54 -9.58 -11.57
CA PRO A 308 -0.05 -10.77 -10.99
C PRO A 308 -1.23 -11.37 -11.78
N GLN A 309 -2.10 -10.54 -12.36
CA GLN A 309 -3.27 -11.03 -13.10
C GLN A 309 -2.88 -11.63 -14.45
N ALA A 310 -2.07 -10.91 -15.22
CA ALA A 310 -1.56 -11.35 -16.52
C ALA A 310 -0.74 -12.64 -16.36
N THR A 311 0.11 -12.69 -15.34
CA THR A 311 0.90 -13.87 -14.99
C THR A 311 0.00 -15.06 -14.63
N TYR A 312 -1.02 -14.84 -13.78
CA TYR A 312 -2.00 -15.89 -13.45
C TYR A 312 -2.66 -16.46 -14.71
N TRP A 313 -3.13 -15.58 -15.60
CA TRP A 313 -3.82 -16.02 -16.82
C TRP A 313 -2.89 -16.70 -17.81
N ALA A 314 -1.66 -16.22 -17.98
CA ALA A 314 -0.67 -16.89 -18.81
C ALA A 314 -0.36 -18.31 -18.32
N LEU A 315 -0.18 -18.49 -17.00
CA LEU A 315 0.00 -19.81 -16.39
C LEU A 315 -1.23 -20.72 -16.63
N ARG A 316 -2.44 -20.18 -16.44
CA ARG A 316 -3.71 -20.89 -16.69
C ARG A 316 -3.90 -21.31 -18.15
N LEU A 317 -3.42 -20.49 -19.08
CA LEU A 317 -3.47 -20.72 -20.52
C LEU A 317 -2.39 -21.71 -20.99
N GLY A 318 -1.43 -22.06 -20.13
CA GLY A 318 -0.39 -23.05 -20.40
C GLY A 318 0.89 -22.47 -21.00
N CYS A 319 1.15 -21.17 -20.84
CA CYS A 319 2.41 -20.56 -21.26
C CYS A 319 3.60 -21.19 -20.52
N THR A 320 4.49 -21.85 -21.26
CA THR A 320 5.62 -22.61 -20.70
C THR A 320 6.82 -21.74 -20.35
N ALA A 321 6.99 -20.60 -21.02
CA ALA A 321 8.02 -19.62 -20.71
C ALA A 321 7.74 -18.88 -19.38
N VAL A 322 6.46 -18.76 -19.01
CA VAL A 322 6.04 -18.12 -17.76
C VAL A 322 6.27 -19.07 -16.60
N ARG A 323 7.04 -18.61 -15.61
CA ARG A 323 7.16 -19.27 -14.31
C ARG A 323 6.37 -18.44 -13.32
N ALA A 324 5.69 -19.08 -12.37
CA ALA A 324 5.15 -18.31 -11.26
C ALA A 324 6.32 -17.53 -10.65
N PRO A 325 6.29 -16.19 -10.65
CA PRO A 325 7.35 -15.41 -10.05
C PRO A 325 7.45 -15.85 -8.60
N ALA A 326 8.63 -15.69 -7.99
CA ALA A 326 8.74 -15.82 -6.55
C ALA A 326 7.56 -15.06 -5.92
N ALA A 327 6.94 -15.63 -4.88
CA ALA A 327 5.68 -15.13 -4.33
C ALA A 327 5.74 -13.62 -4.01
N GLY A 328 6.94 -13.05 -3.92
CA GLY A 328 7.17 -11.65 -3.60
C GLY A 328 7.15 -11.50 -2.10
N ALA A 329 7.76 -10.43 -1.62
CA ALA A 329 7.76 -10.18 -0.19
C ALA A 329 6.34 -9.87 0.29
N HIS A 330 5.91 -10.55 1.35
CA HIS A 330 4.57 -10.42 1.90
C HIS A 330 4.59 -10.46 3.43
N SER A 331 3.52 -9.94 4.03
CA SER A 331 3.24 -10.11 5.45
C SER A 331 2.22 -11.23 5.66
N ARG A 332 1.91 -11.49 6.93
CA ARG A 332 0.78 -12.36 7.31
C ARG A 332 -0.59 -11.80 6.89
N ALA A 333 -0.68 -10.51 6.58
CA ALA A 333 -1.92 -9.83 6.24
C ALA A 333 -2.10 -9.58 4.74
N GLY A 334 -1.04 -9.73 3.93
CA GLY A 334 -1.10 -9.56 2.47
C GLY A 334 0.19 -9.05 1.86
N TRP A 335 0.12 -8.64 0.59
CA TRP A 335 1.24 -8.06 -0.14
C TRP A 335 1.24 -6.54 -0.04
N PRO A 336 2.38 -5.91 0.27
CA PRO A 336 2.44 -4.46 0.44
C PRO A 336 2.27 -3.74 -0.91
N THR A 337 1.62 -2.57 -0.85
CA THR A 337 1.58 -1.60 -1.96
C THR A 337 2.98 -1.06 -2.27
N GLN A 338 3.17 -0.44 -3.44
CA GLN A 338 4.43 0.20 -3.78
C GLN A 338 4.82 1.29 -2.77
N GLY A 339 3.88 2.18 -2.42
CA GLY A 339 4.14 3.23 -1.42
C GLY A 339 4.56 2.67 -0.05
N ALA A 340 3.98 1.55 0.39
CA ALA A 340 4.40 0.89 1.63
C ALA A 340 5.83 0.31 1.55
N ARG A 341 6.29 -0.10 0.37
CA ARG A 341 7.68 -0.55 0.14
C ARG A 341 8.64 0.63 0.11
N GLU A 342 8.23 1.75 -0.47
CA GLU A 342 9.03 2.97 -0.55
C GLU A 342 9.28 3.58 0.82
N SER A 343 8.27 3.60 1.71
CA SER A 343 8.41 4.07 3.10
C SER A 343 8.95 3.02 4.08
N ALA A 344 9.43 1.87 3.59
CA ALA A 344 9.84 0.75 4.43
C ALA A 344 11.03 1.06 5.34
N LEU A 345 11.96 1.93 4.91
CA LEU A 345 13.17 2.23 5.67
C LEU A 345 12.86 3.01 6.97
N SER A 346 12.18 4.15 6.87
CA SER A 346 11.73 4.92 8.05
C SER A 346 10.81 4.10 8.95
N THR A 347 9.87 3.36 8.36
CA THR A 347 9.01 2.45 9.12
C THR A 347 9.81 1.39 9.88
N SER A 348 10.84 0.82 9.25
CA SER A 348 11.68 -0.19 9.90
C SER A 348 12.53 0.38 11.02
N ALA A 349 13.01 1.63 10.90
CA ALA A 349 13.70 2.32 11.98
C ALA A 349 12.78 2.48 13.21
N ALA A 350 11.52 2.86 13.00
CA ALA A 350 10.51 2.93 14.07
C ALA A 350 10.17 1.55 14.65
N ALA A 351 9.91 0.56 13.81
CA ALA A 351 9.57 -0.79 14.23
C ALA A 351 10.67 -1.44 15.06
N VAL A 352 11.94 -1.22 14.71
CA VAL A 352 13.08 -1.73 15.47
C VAL A 352 13.17 -1.05 16.85
N ALA A 353 12.88 0.25 16.95
CA ALA A 353 12.81 0.92 18.26
C ALA A 353 11.70 0.31 19.14
N VAL A 354 10.53 0.01 18.56
CA VAL A 354 9.45 -0.72 19.25
C VAL A 354 9.91 -2.13 19.65
N ALA A 355 10.60 -2.85 18.76
CA ALA A 355 11.10 -4.20 19.01
C ALA A 355 12.14 -4.23 20.14
N VAL A 356 13.05 -3.26 20.19
CA VAL A 356 14.00 -3.08 21.30
C VAL A 356 13.26 -2.81 22.60
N ALA A 357 12.29 -1.89 22.58
CA ALA A 357 11.52 -1.56 23.77
C ALA A 357 10.73 -2.77 24.32
N ALA A 358 10.34 -3.71 23.44
CA ALA A 358 9.65 -4.95 23.76
C ALA A 358 10.57 -6.17 23.97
N GLY A 359 11.89 -6.04 23.81
CA GLY A 359 12.85 -7.14 23.93
C GLY A 359 12.73 -8.22 22.85
N ARG A 360 12.36 -7.85 21.61
CA ARG A 360 12.05 -8.79 20.51
C ARG A 360 12.92 -8.62 19.26
N THR A 361 13.97 -7.81 19.31
CA THR A 361 14.84 -7.50 18.16
C THR A 361 15.41 -8.76 17.47
N ALA A 362 15.73 -9.80 18.24
CA ALA A 362 16.34 -11.03 17.73
C ALA A 362 15.49 -11.75 16.66
N GLU A 363 14.15 -11.64 16.71
CA GLU A 363 13.24 -12.26 15.72
C GLU A 363 13.46 -11.69 14.31
N PHE A 364 13.86 -10.42 14.20
CA PHE A 364 13.91 -9.69 12.94
C PHE A 364 15.33 -9.40 12.47
N ALA A 365 16.33 -9.56 13.35
CA ALA A 365 17.68 -9.07 13.14
C ALA A 365 18.31 -9.60 11.85
N VAL A 366 18.35 -10.93 11.64
CA VAL A 366 19.07 -11.52 10.51
C VAL A 366 18.47 -11.11 9.14
N PRO A 367 17.16 -11.24 8.88
CA PRO A 367 16.60 -10.79 7.61
C PRO A 367 16.70 -9.28 7.40
N LEU A 368 16.62 -8.49 8.48
CA LEU A 368 16.73 -7.03 8.40
C LEU A 368 18.17 -6.58 8.11
N THR A 369 19.18 -7.24 8.70
CA THR A 369 20.60 -7.01 8.35
C THR A 369 20.85 -7.30 6.87
N ARG A 370 20.28 -8.37 6.32
CA ARG A 370 20.36 -8.64 4.86
C ARG A 370 19.68 -7.56 4.04
N GLN A 371 18.50 -7.10 4.46
CA GLN A 371 17.79 -6.00 3.79
C GLN A 371 18.63 -4.70 3.77
N VAL A 372 19.30 -4.37 4.89
CA VAL A 372 20.22 -3.22 4.97
C VAL A 372 21.33 -3.35 3.93
N HIS A 373 22.06 -4.47 3.90
CA HIS A 373 23.22 -4.61 3.01
C HIS A 373 22.87 -4.79 1.54
N GLU A 374 21.79 -5.49 1.23
CA GLU A 374 21.48 -5.91 -0.14
C GLU A 374 20.55 -4.92 -0.87
N VAL A 375 19.87 -4.02 -0.14
CA VAL A 375 18.86 -3.13 -0.73
C VAL A 375 19.05 -1.67 -0.32
N TRP A 376 19.07 -1.36 0.97
CA TRP A 376 19.04 0.04 1.38
C TRP A 376 20.40 0.72 1.31
N LEU A 377 21.47 0.04 1.71
CA LEU A 377 22.81 0.61 1.67
C LEU A 377 23.27 0.93 0.23
N PRO A 378 23.13 0.04 -0.77
CA PRO A 378 23.53 0.35 -2.14
C PRO A 378 22.80 1.53 -2.77
N ARG A 379 21.61 1.89 -2.26
CA ARG A 379 20.84 3.06 -2.72
C ARG A 379 21.40 4.39 -2.22
N LEU A 380 22.35 4.36 -1.28
CA LEU A 380 22.94 5.54 -0.65
C LEU A 380 24.44 5.66 -0.94
N ASP A 381 24.92 4.95 -1.97
CA ASP A 381 26.32 4.97 -2.42
C ASP A 381 26.67 6.25 -3.20
N ASP A 382 25.68 7.09 -3.53
CA ASP A 382 25.91 8.34 -4.27
C ASP A 382 26.77 9.34 -3.46
N PRO A 383 27.69 10.07 -4.11
CA PRO A 383 28.48 11.09 -3.45
C PRO A 383 27.64 12.34 -3.15
N ALA A 384 27.95 13.01 -2.04
CA ALA A 384 27.34 14.29 -1.66
C ALA A 384 27.42 15.36 -2.79
N PRO A 385 26.49 16.34 -2.85
CA PRO A 385 25.57 16.79 -1.78
C PRO A 385 24.30 15.93 -1.64
N TYR A 386 23.88 15.71 -0.39
CA TYR A 386 22.69 14.90 -0.09
C TYR A 386 21.41 15.75 -0.03
N GLY A 387 20.33 15.22 -0.59
CA GLY A 387 18.97 15.75 -0.41
C GLY A 387 18.40 15.45 0.97
N THR A 388 17.27 16.08 1.31
CA THR A 388 16.59 15.87 2.62
C THR A 388 16.16 14.42 2.81
N ALA A 389 15.61 13.78 1.76
CA ALA A 389 15.19 12.37 1.81
C ALA A 389 16.39 11.42 2.03
N GLU A 390 17.49 11.64 1.32
CA GLU A 390 18.72 10.84 1.48
C GLU A 390 19.31 10.99 2.89
N LEU A 391 19.31 12.21 3.45
CA LEU A 391 19.75 12.42 4.84
C LEU A 391 18.84 11.68 5.84
N ALA A 392 17.52 11.68 5.62
CA ALA A 392 16.58 10.93 6.46
C ALA A 392 16.83 9.41 6.36
N ASP A 393 17.04 8.89 5.15
CA ASP A 393 17.36 7.47 4.93
C ASP A 393 18.65 7.06 5.64
N ARG A 394 19.67 7.91 5.61
CA ARG A 394 20.95 7.68 6.30
C ARG A 394 20.79 7.66 7.82
N VAL A 395 20.04 8.59 8.39
CA VAL A 395 19.71 8.61 9.83
C VAL A 395 18.96 7.33 10.22
N ASN A 396 17.95 6.95 9.44
CA ASN A 396 17.16 5.74 9.66
C ASN A 396 18.00 4.47 9.59
N LEU A 397 18.94 4.36 8.63
CA LEU A 397 19.88 3.24 8.57
C LEU A 397 20.79 3.15 9.79
N ARG A 398 21.33 4.28 10.26
CA ARG A 398 22.16 4.30 11.48
C ARG A 398 21.37 3.88 12.70
N GLN A 399 20.10 4.30 12.80
CA GLN A 399 19.21 3.87 13.88
C GLN A 399 18.96 2.36 13.86
N ILE A 400 18.62 1.80 12.68
CA ILE A 400 18.44 0.35 12.52
C ILE A 400 19.72 -0.38 12.92
N ALA A 401 20.87 0.07 12.40
CA ALA A 401 22.15 -0.56 12.68
C ALA A 401 22.53 -0.52 14.17
N GLY A 402 22.35 0.63 14.82
CA GLY A 402 22.58 0.79 16.26
C GLY A 402 21.73 -0.14 17.11
N ALA A 403 20.47 -0.33 16.73
CA ALA A 403 19.54 -1.20 17.46
C ALA A 403 19.72 -2.70 17.17
N LEU A 404 20.27 -3.06 16.02
CA LEU A 404 20.58 -4.47 15.68
C LEU A 404 21.91 -4.95 16.26
N GLY A 405 22.84 -4.05 16.59
CA GLY A 405 24.05 -4.37 17.35
C GLY A 405 25.29 -3.57 16.95
N ALA A 406 26.31 -3.61 17.81
CA ALA A 406 27.53 -2.82 17.64
C ALA A 406 28.31 -3.13 16.35
N ASP A 407 28.26 -4.37 15.87
CA ASP A 407 28.97 -4.78 14.64
C ASP A 407 28.38 -4.11 13.40
N LEU A 408 27.05 -4.14 13.27
CA LEU A 408 26.35 -3.49 12.16
C LEU A 408 26.47 -1.96 12.27
N ALA A 409 26.40 -1.40 13.48
CA ALA A 409 26.61 0.02 13.71
C ALA A 409 28.00 0.48 13.25
N ARG A 410 29.07 -0.26 13.61
CA ARG A 410 30.44 -0.01 13.15
C ARG A 410 30.57 -0.16 11.65
N ASP A 411 29.89 -1.13 11.04
CA ASP A 411 29.93 -1.29 9.58
C ASP A 411 29.26 -0.12 8.85
N MET A 412 28.10 0.34 9.31
CA MET A 412 27.44 1.52 8.75
C MET A 412 28.29 2.79 8.92
N GLN A 413 29.01 2.94 10.04
CA GLN A 413 29.96 4.05 10.22
C GLN A 413 31.10 4.04 9.21
N ARG A 414 31.56 2.86 8.78
CA ARG A 414 32.62 2.73 7.76
C ARG A 414 32.11 2.92 6.35
N ARG A 415 30.92 2.37 6.04
CA ARG A 415 30.38 2.35 4.67
C ARG A 415 29.66 3.63 4.28
N LEU A 416 28.98 4.29 5.22
CA LEU A 416 28.35 5.58 4.95
C LEU A 416 29.39 6.70 5.13
N PRO A 417 29.75 7.46 4.07
CA PRO A 417 30.71 8.56 4.18
C PRO A 417 30.24 9.61 5.19
N ALA A 418 31.13 10.44 5.72
CA ALA A 418 30.72 11.54 6.60
C ALA A 418 29.77 12.50 5.84
N PRO A 419 28.72 13.04 6.50
CA PRO A 419 27.84 14.01 5.87
C PRO A 419 28.65 15.23 5.40
N SER A 420 28.42 15.64 4.16
CA SER A 420 29.08 16.82 3.59
C SER A 420 28.29 18.08 3.91
N PRO A 421 28.96 19.18 4.29
CA PRO A 421 28.30 20.48 4.40
C PRO A 421 27.86 21.06 3.04
N ARG A 422 28.35 20.52 1.92
CA ARG A 422 27.99 21.02 0.58
C ARG A 422 26.49 20.85 0.35
N GLY A 423 25.84 21.92 -0.12
CA GLY A 423 24.39 21.90 -0.43
C GLY A 423 23.47 22.10 0.78
N ILE A 424 24.01 22.21 2.00
CA ILE A 424 23.23 22.58 3.19
C ILE A 424 23.15 24.10 3.27
N ARG A 425 21.95 24.65 3.12
CA ARG A 425 21.74 26.09 3.27
C ARG A 425 21.54 26.45 4.75
N PRO A 426 22.00 27.64 5.19
CA PRO A 426 21.86 28.07 6.59
C PRO A 426 20.42 28.25 7.09
N ASP A 427 19.45 28.34 6.19
CA ASP A 427 18.01 28.52 6.44
C ASP A 427 17.21 27.21 6.29
N ASP A 428 17.85 26.10 5.93
CA ASP A 428 17.21 24.79 5.78
C ASP A 428 17.27 24.00 7.10
N ASP A 429 16.40 24.38 8.04
CA ASP A 429 16.33 23.80 9.39
C ASP A 429 16.23 22.26 9.38
N ALA A 430 15.50 21.68 8.40
CA ALA A 430 15.34 20.23 8.28
C ALA A 430 16.64 19.53 7.83
N ARG A 431 17.34 20.07 6.81
CA ARG A 431 18.64 19.51 6.41
C ARG A 431 19.71 19.71 7.48
N LEU A 432 19.72 20.84 8.17
CA LEU A 432 20.64 21.10 9.28
C LEU A 432 20.45 20.07 10.40
N LEU A 433 19.19 19.77 10.74
CA LEU A 433 18.84 18.75 11.72
C LEU A 433 19.31 17.36 11.31
N LEU A 434 18.91 16.90 10.13
CA LEU A 434 19.23 15.55 9.66
C LEU A 434 20.73 15.36 9.47
N ALA A 435 21.46 16.38 9.00
CA ALA A 435 22.90 16.34 8.90
C ALA A 435 23.56 16.23 10.28
N ALA A 436 23.08 16.97 11.28
CA ALA A 436 23.58 16.87 12.65
C ALA A 436 23.33 15.47 13.24
N LEU A 437 22.18 14.86 12.96
CA LEU A 437 21.85 13.49 13.37
C LEU A 437 22.70 12.44 12.63
N ASP A 438 22.94 12.58 11.33
CA ASP A 438 23.79 11.66 10.54
C ASP A 438 25.26 11.70 11.00
N ALA A 439 25.74 12.86 11.45
CA ALA A 439 27.09 13.01 11.99
C ALA A 439 27.25 12.44 13.42
N ARG A 440 26.16 12.05 14.09
CA ARG A 440 26.21 11.53 15.46
C ARG A 440 27.01 10.23 15.49
N GLY A 441 28.14 10.23 16.21
CA GLY A 441 29.06 9.10 16.28
C GLY A 441 30.13 9.04 15.18
N SER A 442 30.25 10.09 14.35
CA SER A 442 31.31 10.23 13.34
C SER A 442 32.20 11.42 13.65
N ALA A 443 33.45 11.19 14.09
CA ALA A 443 34.40 12.27 14.35
C ALA A 443 34.70 13.13 13.10
N PRO A 444 34.90 12.56 11.90
CA PRO A 444 35.04 13.36 10.68
C PRO A 444 33.78 14.16 10.34
N GLY A 445 32.59 13.58 10.53
CA GLY A 445 31.31 14.27 10.31
C GLY A 445 31.10 15.46 11.24
N ARG A 446 31.43 15.28 12.52
CA ARG A 446 31.42 16.36 13.52
C ARG A 446 32.35 17.51 13.10
N ALA A 447 33.60 17.20 12.74
CA ALA A 447 34.58 18.21 12.33
C ALA A 447 34.11 19.00 11.09
N ALA A 448 33.47 18.34 10.13
CA ALA A 448 32.97 18.96 8.91
C ALA A 448 31.72 19.84 9.13
N LEU A 449 30.77 19.42 9.96
CA LEU A 449 29.49 20.12 10.14
C LEU A 449 29.53 21.24 11.18
N CYS A 450 30.33 21.13 12.24
CA CYS A 450 30.30 22.12 13.31
C CYS A 450 30.55 23.57 12.88
N PRO A 451 31.47 23.88 11.93
CA PRO A 451 31.61 25.24 11.40
C PRO A 451 30.32 25.75 10.75
N VAL A 452 29.66 24.92 9.94
CA VAL A 452 28.42 25.28 9.23
C VAL A 452 27.27 25.48 10.19
N LEU A 453 27.10 24.59 11.17
CA LEU A 453 26.05 24.70 12.19
C LEU A 453 26.22 25.97 13.04
N ARG A 454 27.45 26.34 13.40
CA ARG A 454 27.75 27.59 14.12
C ARG A 454 27.39 28.81 13.27
N THR A 455 27.76 28.82 11.99
CA THR A 455 27.43 29.93 11.09
C THR A 455 25.93 30.04 10.85
N ALA A 456 25.22 28.92 10.71
CA ALA A 456 23.76 28.90 10.58
C ALA A 456 23.07 29.42 11.84
N ALA A 457 23.55 29.03 13.01
CA ALA A 457 22.99 29.47 14.29
C ALA A 457 23.14 30.98 14.53
N ALA A 458 24.17 31.61 13.95
CA ALA A 458 24.38 33.05 14.03
C ALA A 458 23.44 33.85 13.10
N ARG A 459 22.78 33.20 12.13
CA ARG A 459 21.89 33.87 11.16
C ARG A 459 20.43 33.82 11.64
N GLY A 460 20.07 34.82 12.43
CA GLY A 460 18.71 35.34 12.60
C GLY A 460 17.72 34.55 13.46
N ASP A 461 16.71 35.26 13.93
CA ASP A 461 15.65 34.81 14.85
C ASP A 461 14.43 34.31 14.10
N GLY A 462 14.65 33.44 13.10
CA GLY A 462 13.56 32.76 12.39
C GLY A 462 12.55 32.23 13.40
N GLY A 463 11.26 32.55 13.20
CA GLY A 463 10.18 32.42 14.19
C GLY A 463 10.12 31.07 14.91
N GLY A 464 9.32 31.00 15.97
CA GLY A 464 9.24 29.89 16.95
C GLY A 464 8.83 28.50 16.42
N SER A 465 9.54 27.98 15.41
CA SER A 465 9.40 26.64 14.86
C SER A 465 10.14 25.65 15.74
N LEU A 466 9.47 24.55 16.07
CA LEU A 466 10.06 23.46 16.84
C LEU A 466 11.14 22.70 16.08
N VAL A 467 11.08 22.68 14.74
CA VAL A 467 12.17 22.12 13.91
C VAL A 467 13.45 22.93 14.09
N ARG A 468 13.33 24.26 14.25
CA ARG A 468 14.46 25.15 14.55
C ARG A 468 15.07 24.83 15.92
N ALA A 469 14.21 24.72 16.94
CA ALA A 469 14.64 24.32 18.28
C ALA A 469 15.32 22.95 18.29
N ALA A 470 14.79 22.01 17.49
CA ALA A 470 15.31 20.66 17.37
C ALA A 470 16.72 20.62 16.77
N TRP A 471 16.95 21.30 15.64
CA TRP A 471 18.27 21.30 15.02
C TRP A 471 19.29 22.03 15.89
N LEU A 472 18.90 23.12 16.57
CA LEU A 472 19.78 23.81 17.52
C LEU A 472 20.18 22.91 18.68
N THR A 473 19.25 22.09 19.19
CA THR A 473 19.54 21.08 20.22
C THR A 473 20.49 20.00 19.68
N ALA A 474 20.23 19.47 18.48
CA ALA A 474 21.12 18.49 17.83
C ALA A 474 22.53 19.07 17.61
N ALA A 475 22.63 20.32 17.18
CA ALA A 475 23.90 21.02 16.99
C ALA A 475 24.63 21.28 18.32
N ALA A 476 23.90 21.63 19.37
CA ALA A 476 24.45 21.79 20.72
C ALA A 476 25.07 20.50 21.22
N ASP A 477 24.38 19.37 21.02
CA ASP A 477 24.84 18.02 21.41
C ASP A 477 26.01 17.56 20.54
N LEU A 478 25.99 17.83 19.24
CA LEU A 478 27.04 17.39 18.31
C LEU A 478 28.36 18.15 18.49
N CYS A 479 28.27 19.47 18.74
CA CYS A 479 29.40 20.39 18.70
C CYS A 479 29.81 20.95 20.07
N ASP A 480 29.20 20.46 21.15
CA ASP A 480 29.43 20.89 22.53
C ASP A 480 29.22 22.40 22.72
N LEU A 481 28.05 22.91 22.32
CA LEU A 481 27.72 24.35 22.33
C LEU A 481 26.53 24.66 23.26
N PRO A 482 26.74 24.88 24.57
CA PRO A 482 25.66 25.10 25.55
C PRO A 482 24.72 26.26 25.19
N ARG A 483 25.25 27.36 24.63
CA ARG A 483 24.45 28.53 24.22
C ARG A 483 23.37 28.20 23.19
N LEU A 484 23.62 27.22 22.31
CA LEU A 484 22.61 26.78 21.33
C LEU A 484 21.48 26.00 22.01
N ARG A 485 21.78 25.27 23.08
CA ARG A 485 20.78 24.56 23.88
C ARG A 485 19.84 25.52 24.60
N ASP A 486 20.37 26.60 25.16
CA ASP A 486 19.54 27.63 25.81
C ASP A 486 18.63 28.32 24.78
N ARG A 487 19.16 28.63 23.59
CA ARG A 487 18.36 29.20 22.51
C ARG A 487 17.27 28.24 22.00
N ALA A 488 17.58 26.95 21.89
CA ALA A 488 16.61 25.94 21.52
C ALA A 488 15.44 25.87 22.50
N ARG A 489 15.72 25.90 23.81
CA ARG A 489 14.70 25.93 24.86
C ARG A 489 13.84 27.19 24.81
N GLU A 490 14.45 28.36 24.57
CA GLU A 490 13.69 29.60 24.40
C GLU A 490 12.72 29.50 23.22
N LEU A 491 13.16 28.94 22.09
CA LEU A 491 12.30 28.76 20.90
C LEU A 491 11.18 27.74 21.16
N ALA A 492 11.49 26.61 21.77
CA ALA A 492 10.48 25.62 22.16
C ALA A 492 9.45 26.23 23.13
N GLY A 493 9.90 27.07 24.06
CA GLY A 493 9.04 27.72 25.05
C GLY A 493 8.01 28.67 24.43
N ARG A 494 8.29 29.25 23.25
CA ARG A 494 7.34 30.08 22.50
C ARG A 494 6.23 29.26 21.81
N ALA A 495 6.49 27.99 21.55
CA ALA A 495 5.53 27.04 20.98
C ALA A 495 4.78 26.23 22.07
N ARG A 496 5.19 26.35 23.32
CA ARG A 496 4.59 25.63 24.45
C ARG A 496 3.20 26.18 24.76
N LEU A 497 2.23 25.26 24.88
CA LEU A 497 0.88 25.55 25.35
C LEU A 497 0.75 25.21 26.84
N ASP A 498 1.31 24.07 27.24
CA ASP A 498 1.35 23.58 28.62
C ASP A 498 2.63 22.75 28.83
N GLU A 499 2.90 22.26 30.05
CA GLU A 499 4.04 21.39 30.31
C GLU A 499 3.98 20.13 29.42
N ALA A 500 5.06 19.90 28.64
CA ALA A 500 5.17 18.84 27.63
C ALA A 500 4.19 18.91 26.43
N VAL A 501 3.34 19.94 26.31
CA VAL A 501 2.37 20.13 25.22
C VAL A 501 2.73 21.36 24.39
N TYR A 502 2.87 21.16 23.08
CA TYR A 502 3.34 22.18 22.16
C TYR A 502 2.45 22.26 20.91
N ARG A 503 2.45 23.44 20.29
CA ARG A 503 1.61 23.73 19.11
C ARG A 503 2.35 23.60 17.79
N ALA A 504 1.60 23.20 16.77
CA ALA A 504 1.93 23.46 15.38
C ALA A 504 0.77 24.27 14.79
N GLY A 505 1.04 25.50 14.37
CA GLY A 505 -0.02 26.47 14.05
C GLY A 505 -0.75 26.94 15.32
N ASP A 506 -2.08 26.79 15.31
CA ASP A 506 -2.97 27.36 16.33
C ASP A 506 -3.39 26.38 17.44
N GLY A 507 -3.12 25.08 17.27
CA GLY A 507 -3.57 24.04 18.19
C GLY A 507 -2.46 23.10 18.67
N PRO A 508 -2.77 22.23 19.67
CA PRO A 508 -1.82 21.22 20.13
C PRO A 508 -1.47 20.25 18.98
N SER A 509 -0.20 19.88 18.90
CA SER A 509 0.33 18.96 17.90
C SER A 509 1.16 17.88 18.59
N PHE A 510 0.95 16.62 18.22
CA PHE A 510 1.73 15.52 18.77
C PHE A 510 3.19 15.59 18.32
N GLU A 511 3.47 15.78 17.03
CA GLU A 511 4.85 15.92 16.55
C GLU A 511 5.57 17.10 17.21
N ALA A 512 4.90 18.26 17.33
CA ALA A 512 5.40 19.41 18.07
C ALA A 512 5.69 19.04 19.53
N SER A 513 4.80 18.29 20.16
CA SER A 513 4.92 17.95 21.57
C SER A 513 6.07 16.98 21.85
N VAL A 514 6.31 16.04 20.95
CA VAL A 514 7.47 15.12 20.96
C VAL A 514 8.76 15.92 20.83
N LEU A 515 8.78 16.86 19.89
CA LEU A 515 9.91 17.76 19.64
C LEU A 515 10.24 18.64 20.84
N GLY A 516 9.25 19.36 21.35
CA GLY A 516 9.41 20.25 22.50
C GLY A 516 9.83 19.48 23.75
N THR A 517 9.27 18.29 23.98
CA THR A 517 9.66 17.42 25.10
C THR A 517 11.11 16.95 24.98
N TRP A 518 11.58 16.61 23.78
CA TRP A 518 12.98 16.25 23.54
C TRP A 518 13.93 17.42 23.83
N VAL A 519 13.56 18.64 23.41
CA VAL A 519 14.35 19.86 23.59
C VAL A 519 14.37 20.34 25.05
N GLU A 520 13.21 20.50 25.66
CA GLU A 520 13.08 21.09 27.00
C GLU A 520 13.33 20.08 28.12
N ARG A 521 13.06 18.79 27.89
CA ARG A 521 13.11 17.72 28.90
C ARG A 521 12.30 18.10 30.16
N PRO A 522 10.98 18.34 30.03
CA PRO A 522 10.13 18.75 31.14
C PRO A 522 10.11 17.71 32.28
N ARG A 523 9.72 18.14 33.48
CA ARG A 523 9.63 17.25 34.65
C ARG A 523 8.33 16.46 34.67
N ALA A 524 7.28 16.99 34.05
CA ALA A 524 6.01 16.28 33.89
C ALA A 524 6.16 14.96 33.13
N ASP A 525 5.24 14.04 33.43
CA ASP A 525 5.02 12.85 32.61
C ASP A 525 4.35 13.28 31.29
N ALA A 526 5.17 13.29 30.22
CA ALA A 526 4.73 13.70 28.89
C ALA A 526 3.52 12.88 28.39
N VAL A 527 3.42 11.60 28.75
CA VAL A 527 2.29 10.76 28.30
C VAL A 527 0.98 11.18 28.94
N THR A 528 1.02 11.54 30.23
CA THR A 528 -0.13 12.08 30.95
C THR A 528 -0.54 13.42 30.35
N ALA A 529 0.40 14.33 30.14
CA ALA A 529 0.14 15.64 29.52
C ALA A 529 -0.45 15.52 28.11
N TRP A 530 0.09 14.63 27.25
CA TRP A 530 -0.47 14.40 25.91
C TRP A 530 -1.85 13.77 25.94
N THR A 531 -2.15 12.98 26.97
CA THR A 531 -3.48 12.40 27.17
C THR A 531 -4.49 13.47 27.59
N GLU A 532 -4.12 14.34 28.52
CA GLU A 532 -4.95 15.47 28.97
C GLU A 532 -5.22 16.48 27.84
N ALA A 533 -4.24 16.69 26.96
CA ALA A 533 -4.38 17.52 25.76
C ALA A 533 -5.21 16.86 24.64
N GLY A 534 -5.69 15.63 24.83
CA GLY A 534 -6.46 14.88 23.82
C GLY A 534 -5.64 14.36 22.63
N LEU A 535 -4.31 14.45 22.67
CA LEU A 535 -3.41 13.94 21.63
C LEU A 535 -3.23 12.41 21.73
N CYS A 536 -3.44 11.85 22.92
CA CYS A 536 -3.33 10.44 23.21
C CYS A 536 -4.56 9.89 23.94
N ALA A 537 -4.98 8.66 23.63
CA ALA A 537 -6.01 7.93 24.36
C ALA A 537 -5.81 6.42 24.22
N ALA A 538 -5.96 5.68 25.33
CA ALA A 538 -5.89 4.22 25.39
C ALA A 538 -4.63 3.61 24.71
N GLY A 539 -3.49 4.30 24.82
CA GLY A 539 -2.22 3.85 24.24
C GLY A 539 -2.07 4.09 22.74
N ARG A 540 -2.91 4.96 22.17
CA ARG A 540 -2.81 5.47 20.80
C ARG A 540 -2.58 6.98 20.88
N CYS A 541 -1.83 7.54 19.93
CA CYS A 541 -1.79 8.99 19.73
C CYS A 541 -1.95 9.31 18.25
N ALA A 542 -2.31 10.56 17.96
CA ALA A 542 -2.35 11.09 16.61
C ALA A 542 -1.93 12.55 16.62
N GLU A 543 -1.72 13.11 15.44
CA GLU A 543 -1.18 14.47 15.30
C GLU A 543 -2.06 15.53 15.97
N THR A 544 -3.38 15.36 15.90
CA THR A 544 -4.37 16.25 16.51
C THR A 544 -5.46 15.42 17.22
N PRO A 545 -6.27 16.03 18.10
CA PRO A 545 -7.40 15.35 18.73
C PRO A 545 -8.42 14.81 17.71
N ASP A 546 -8.71 15.57 16.65
CA ASP A 546 -9.61 15.12 15.57
C ASP A 546 -9.03 13.93 14.79
N ALA A 547 -7.72 13.96 14.52
CA ALA A 547 -7.04 12.83 13.89
C ALA A 547 -7.07 11.58 14.78
N LEU A 548 -7.00 11.74 16.11
CA LEU A 548 -7.09 10.63 17.06
C LEU A 548 -8.50 10.01 17.05
N ALA A 549 -9.54 10.84 16.97
CA ALA A 549 -10.92 10.39 16.86
C ALA A 549 -11.16 9.60 15.56
N ALA A 550 -10.53 10.00 14.46
CA ALA A 550 -10.61 9.32 13.16
C ALA A 550 -9.68 8.11 13.01
N ALA A 551 -8.66 7.96 13.87
CA ALA A 551 -7.65 6.92 13.74
C ALA A 551 -8.17 5.52 14.11
N ASP A 552 -8.05 4.58 13.16
CA ASP A 552 -8.40 3.16 13.34
C ASP A 552 -7.20 2.28 13.71
N HIS A 553 -6.01 2.84 13.81
CA HIS A 553 -4.77 2.15 14.15
C HIS A 553 -3.77 3.08 14.84
N THR A 554 -2.64 2.51 15.30
CA THR A 554 -1.52 3.28 15.86
C THR A 554 -0.31 3.08 14.97
N PRO A 555 0.24 4.17 14.40
CA PRO A 555 1.48 4.09 13.64
C PRO A 555 2.64 3.58 14.49
N LEU A 556 3.54 2.78 13.93
CA LEU A 556 4.75 2.27 14.58
C LEU A 556 5.65 3.40 15.08
N ARG A 557 5.76 4.49 14.30
CA ARG A 557 6.47 5.72 14.73
C ARG A 557 5.90 6.30 16.02
N THR A 558 4.58 6.43 16.09
CA THR A 558 3.88 6.96 17.27
C THR A 558 4.00 6.02 18.46
N LEU A 559 3.92 4.72 18.22
CA LEU A 559 4.12 3.71 19.26
C LEU A 559 5.54 3.73 19.83
N ALA A 560 6.56 3.91 18.99
CA ALA A 560 7.95 4.02 19.44
C ALA A 560 8.15 5.22 20.36
N VAL A 561 7.62 6.39 19.98
CA VAL A 561 7.62 7.61 20.78
C VAL A 561 6.93 7.37 22.13
N LEU A 562 5.73 6.78 22.12
CA LEU A 562 4.98 6.47 23.33
C LEU A 562 5.76 5.55 24.28
N LEU A 563 6.40 4.51 23.73
CA LEU A 563 7.19 3.57 24.54
C LEU A 563 8.46 4.23 25.10
N ALA A 564 9.10 5.13 24.36
CA ALA A 564 10.23 5.92 24.85
C ALA A 564 9.81 6.89 25.97
N ALA A 565 8.72 7.63 25.77
CA ALA A 565 8.17 8.56 26.76
C ALA A 565 7.82 7.86 28.07
N ARG A 566 7.13 6.70 28.01
CA ARG A 566 6.79 5.89 29.20
C ARG A 566 7.99 5.41 30.00
N LYS A 567 9.16 5.26 29.37
CA LYS A 567 10.41 4.87 30.03
C LYS A 567 11.23 6.08 30.52
N GLY A 568 10.73 7.30 30.33
CA GLY A 568 11.48 8.54 30.58
C GLY A 568 12.70 8.70 29.66
N ALA A 569 12.79 7.92 28.57
CA ALA A 569 13.92 7.92 27.66
C ALA A 569 13.76 9.03 26.61
N TYR A 570 13.69 10.29 27.06
CA TYR A 570 13.37 11.43 26.19
C TYR A 570 14.38 11.63 25.06
N GLU A 571 15.63 11.20 25.23
CA GLU A 571 16.65 11.23 24.17
C GLU A 571 16.34 10.32 22.97
N ALA A 572 15.45 9.33 23.15
CA ALA A 572 15.00 8.40 22.12
C ALA A 572 13.70 8.83 21.42
N LEU A 573 13.13 9.99 21.78
CA LEU A 573 11.87 10.48 21.19
C LEU A 573 12.00 10.91 19.73
N PHE A 574 13.17 11.40 19.32
CA PHE A 574 13.31 12.18 18.10
C PHE A 574 14.25 11.67 16.99
N PRO A 575 14.88 10.48 17.05
CA PRO A 575 15.35 9.86 15.82
C PRO A 575 14.22 9.06 15.12
N VAL A 576 13.12 8.75 15.81
CA VAL A 576 12.05 7.86 15.31
C VAL A 576 10.97 8.55 14.47
N SER A 577 11.04 9.88 14.35
CA SER A 577 9.99 10.69 13.73
C SER A 577 10.20 10.97 12.23
N PHE A 578 11.34 10.60 11.66
CA PHE A 578 11.80 10.98 10.31
C PHE A 578 11.64 9.90 9.24
#